data_AF-A0A5C5XYI0-F1
#
_entry.id   AF-A0A5C5XYI0-F1
#
_cell.length_a   1.000
_cell.length_b   1.000
_cell.length_c   1.000
_cell.angle_alpha   90.00
_cell.angle_beta   90.00
_cell.angle_gamma   90.00
#
_symmetry.space_group_name_H-M   'P 1'
#
loop_
_entity.id
_entity.type
_entity.pdbx_description
1 polymer ?
#
loop_
_entity_poly.entity_id
_entity_poly.type
_entity_poly.pdbx_seq_one_letter_code
_entity_poly.pdbx_strand_id
1 'polypeptide(L)'
;MNRQCTSLFRQLKRHAGGALLAAGAAATIASPAAATIPYTPVAGGTPGIGPGLIGVSSVPGKEYSHNFDHEITAAGTTPSFEQVVAWDGSGGVDNGVNYVGQRASFDKRSEVDAIANHGDFLFTQLQEERAHLIWSFDDLYHNVAPGGGSTPAILAPTGPVALMNGAMVGGAAELNYELGLWGGANPAESQGVWAKAPEINGMPTPGEFRDIDGVELWGPEPAFTADADKYSLDIDALTTGPTGAPVSVWNGGSGTPYLMHATIATAVESLLGPVTGYLPSAGGAIDGRPAINLDALMVREIAGDPEVFGRDPTGGNALDQVIFSIRQIIDPSDPTGFYATGSELFVLDAAGSVSFLKHGGHAWDKGYAISTFGDITPNGSWVYDINAIEAVGNSVVPEPAAALLGLVSLGGVIARRRRNG
;
A
#
# COMPACT_ATOMS: atom_id res chain seq x y z
N MET A 1 34.49 40.70 -15.04
CA MET A 1 33.20 41.17 -15.61
C MET A 1 32.10 40.59 -14.74
N ASN A 2 31.67 41.33 -13.72
CA ASN A 2 30.55 42.28 -13.73
C ASN A 2 29.17 41.62 -13.54
N ARG A 3 28.68 41.73 -12.30
CA ARG A 3 27.30 42.00 -11.85
C ARG A 3 26.18 41.09 -12.36
N GLN A 4 25.58 40.33 -11.44
CA GLN A 4 24.17 40.46 -11.02
C GLN A 4 23.81 39.28 -10.10
N CYS A 5 23.74 39.52 -8.78
CA CYS A 5 22.97 38.69 -7.86
C CYS A 5 22.84 39.43 -6.52
N THR A 6 21.80 40.26 -6.41
CA THR A 6 21.40 40.92 -5.16
C THR A 6 20.02 41.53 -5.38
N SER A 7 18.95 40.78 -5.12
CA SER A 7 17.62 41.34 -4.84
C SER A 7 16.59 40.23 -4.62
N LEU A 8 16.55 39.61 -3.43
CA LEU A 8 15.30 38.99 -2.94
C LEU A 8 15.32 38.67 -1.44
N PHE A 9 15.80 39.59 -0.58
CA PHE A 9 15.67 39.46 0.88
C PHE A 9 15.59 40.83 1.59
N ARG A 10 14.74 41.73 1.08
CA ARG A 10 14.35 42.96 1.79
C ARG A 10 12.88 43.30 1.57
N GLN A 11 11.99 42.62 2.28
CA GLN A 11 10.71 43.19 2.68
C GLN A 11 10.12 42.37 3.82
N LEU A 12 10.43 42.77 5.05
CA LEU A 12 9.60 42.60 6.25
C LEU A 12 10.32 43.23 7.44
N LYS A 13 10.36 44.56 7.46
CA LYS A 13 10.60 45.34 8.67
C LYS A 13 10.06 46.75 8.45
N ARG A 14 8.85 46.98 8.95
CA ARG A 14 8.29 48.23 9.50
C ARG A 14 6.77 48.15 9.38
N HIS A 15 6.10 47.90 10.51
CA HIS A 15 5.00 48.73 10.99
C HIS A 15 4.83 48.45 12.48
N ALA A 16 5.33 49.38 13.29
CA ALA A 16 4.90 49.57 14.66
C ALA A 16 3.92 50.75 14.66
N GLY A 17 2.80 50.60 15.37
CA GLY A 17 1.92 51.71 15.72
C GLY A 17 0.44 51.40 15.50
N GLY A 18 -0.28 51.09 16.59
CA GLY A 18 -1.75 51.08 16.57
C GLY A 18 -2.35 50.09 17.58
N ALA A 19 -2.28 50.40 18.87
CA ALA A 19 -3.08 49.72 19.88
C ALA A 19 -4.55 50.18 19.74
N LEU A 20 -5.40 49.31 19.20
CA LEU A 20 -6.86 49.44 19.24
C LEU A 20 -7.41 48.27 20.08
N LEU A 21 -7.87 48.60 21.28
CA LEU A 21 -8.65 47.71 22.14
C LEU A 21 -10.02 47.50 21.48
N ALA A 22 -10.14 46.42 20.69
CA ALA A 22 -11.43 45.90 20.25
C ALA A 22 -11.86 44.79 21.22
N ALA A 23 -12.85 45.07 22.06
CA ALA A 23 -13.59 44.05 22.80
C ALA A 23 -14.45 43.27 21.78
N GLY A 24 -13.84 42.28 21.13
CA GLY A 24 -14.52 41.35 20.25
C GLY A 24 -15.26 40.31 21.09
N ALA A 25 -16.59 40.28 21.01
CA ALA A 25 -17.37 39.15 21.46
C ALA A 25 -16.88 37.91 20.70
N ALA A 26 -16.27 36.96 21.41
CA ALA A 26 -15.94 35.65 20.86
C ALA A 26 -17.26 34.92 20.57
N ALA A 27 -17.76 35.07 19.36
CA ALA A 27 -18.73 34.14 18.81
C ALA A 27 -17.97 32.81 18.68
N THR A 28 -18.18 31.92 19.65
CA THR A 28 -17.84 30.52 19.49
C THR A 28 -18.73 30.00 18.36
N ILE A 29 -18.23 30.09 17.14
CA ILE A 29 -18.79 29.34 16.02
C ILE A 29 -18.61 27.88 16.42
N ALA A 30 -19.69 27.26 16.88
CA ALA A 30 -19.71 25.83 17.07
C ALA A 30 -19.46 25.24 15.69
N SER A 31 -18.24 24.74 15.44
CA SER A 31 -17.96 23.94 14.27
C SER A 31 -18.99 22.81 14.25
N PRO A 32 -19.73 22.61 13.15
CA PRO A 32 -20.62 21.46 13.06
C PRO A 32 -19.78 20.23 13.33
N ALA A 33 -20.20 19.41 14.30
CA ALA A 33 -19.62 18.09 14.49
C ALA A 33 -19.80 17.36 13.16
N ALA A 34 -18.73 17.21 12.39
CA ALA A 34 -18.75 16.33 11.25
C ALA A 34 -19.03 14.94 11.80
N ALA A 35 -20.12 14.33 11.35
CA ALA A 35 -20.32 12.92 11.63
C ALA A 35 -19.13 12.18 11.01
N THR A 36 -18.51 11.27 11.74
CA THR A 36 -17.68 10.20 11.16
C THR A 36 -18.53 8.94 11.12
N ILE A 37 -18.33 8.06 10.13
CA ILE A 37 -18.96 6.74 10.15
C ILE A 37 -18.17 5.96 11.20
N PRO A 38 -18.79 5.49 12.29
CA PRO A 38 -18.05 4.77 13.32
C PRO A 38 -17.49 3.48 12.74
N TYR A 39 -16.20 3.22 12.97
CA TYR A 39 -15.60 1.93 12.71
C TYR A 39 -16.35 0.81 13.45
N THR A 40 -16.78 -0.21 12.72
CA THR A 40 -17.41 -1.39 13.29
C THR A 40 -16.50 -2.61 13.07
N PRO A 41 -15.90 -3.17 14.13
CA PRO A 41 -15.03 -4.33 13.98
C PRO A 41 -15.73 -5.49 13.24
N VAL A 42 -15.03 -6.09 12.30
CA VAL A 42 -15.54 -7.24 11.55
C VAL A 42 -15.30 -8.52 12.36
N ALA A 43 -16.20 -9.49 12.23
CA ALA A 43 -16.04 -10.76 12.93
C ALA A 43 -14.78 -11.50 12.42
N GLY A 44 -13.85 -11.79 13.33
CA GLY A 44 -12.62 -12.48 12.99
C GLY A 44 -12.82 -13.88 12.38
N GLY A 45 -11.79 -14.33 11.66
CA GLY A 45 -11.70 -15.65 11.06
C GLY A 45 -10.57 -15.69 10.06
N THR A 46 -10.32 -16.86 9.48
CA THR A 46 -9.25 -17.04 8.50
C THR A 46 -9.81 -17.03 7.09
N PRO A 47 -9.01 -16.64 6.07
CA PRO A 47 -9.47 -16.67 4.70
C PRO A 47 -9.71 -18.10 4.23
N GLY A 48 -10.91 -18.32 3.68
CA GLY A 48 -11.29 -19.51 2.96
C GLY A 48 -10.88 -19.41 1.49
N ILE A 49 -10.24 -20.46 1.01
CA ILE A 49 -9.71 -20.61 -0.35
C ILE A 49 -10.87 -21.11 -1.26
N GLY A 50 -11.27 -20.34 -2.27
CA GLY A 50 -12.24 -20.74 -3.29
C GLY A 50 -12.16 -19.86 -4.56
N PRO A 51 -12.86 -20.24 -5.65
CA PRO A 51 -12.80 -19.51 -6.92
C PRO A 51 -13.56 -18.18 -6.93
N GLY A 52 -14.40 -17.91 -5.92
CA GLY A 52 -15.15 -16.67 -5.81
C GLY A 52 -14.42 -15.64 -4.97
N LEU A 53 -14.92 -14.40 -5.03
CA LEU A 53 -14.33 -13.25 -4.36
C LEU A 53 -15.14 -12.90 -3.11
N ILE A 54 -14.48 -12.85 -1.94
CA ILE A 54 -15.12 -12.44 -0.70
C ILE A 54 -15.55 -10.96 -0.76
N GLY A 55 -16.68 -10.61 -0.15
CA GLY A 55 -17.11 -9.21 -0.02
C GLY A 55 -16.24 -8.43 0.98
N VAL A 56 -16.00 -7.16 0.67
CA VAL A 56 -15.14 -6.23 1.43
C VAL A 56 -15.47 -6.17 2.92
N SER A 57 -16.76 -6.02 3.24
CA SER A 57 -17.26 -5.92 4.63
C SER A 57 -17.17 -7.24 5.41
N SER A 58 -16.67 -8.32 4.78
CA SER A 58 -16.49 -9.62 5.42
C SER A 58 -15.03 -9.92 5.75
N VAL A 59 -14.06 -9.16 5.22
CA VAL A 59 -12.64 -9.35 5.53
C VAL A 59 -12.31 -8.62 6.84
N PRO A 60 -11.80 -9.32 7.87
CA PRO A 60 -11.38 -8.68 9.11
C PRO A 60 -9.98 -8.07 9.02
N GLY A 61 -9.64 -7.24 10.00
CA GLY A 61 -8.26 -6.80 10.20
C GLY A 61 -7.72 -5.82 9.16
N LYS A 62 -8.58 -5.14 8.40
CA LYS A 62 -8.13 -4.35 7.25
C LYS A 62 -7.50 -3.04 7.68
N GLU A 63 -6.34 -2.74 7.11
CA GLU A 63 -5.61 -1.49 7.30
C GLU A 63 -5.19 -0.91 5.93
N TYR A 64 -4.99 0.40 5.85
CA TYR A 64 -4.44 1.06 4.67
C TYR A 64 -3.62 2.31 5.01
N SER A 65 -2.64 2.66 4.20
CA SER A 65 -2.01 4.00 4.15
C SER A 65 -2.47 4.76 2.90
N HIS A 66 -2.35 6.08 2.93
CA HIS A 66 -2.70 6.96 1.81
C HIS A 66 -1.93 8.28 1.92
N ASN A 67 -1.90 9.01 0.80
CA ASN A 67 -1.13 10.24 0.66
C ASN A 67 -1.26 11.20 1.85
N PHE A 68 -0.11 11.70 2.34
CA PHE A 68 0.08 12.52 3.53
C PHE A 68 -0.12 11.86 4.91
N ASP A 69 -0.73 10.67 4.97
CA ASP A 69 -1.21 9.95 6.16
C ASP A 69 -2.03 10.82 7.14
N HIS A 70 -2.95 10.25 7.91
CA HIS A 70 -3.69 11.06 8.89
C HIS A 70 -4.14 10.34 10.14
N GLU A 71 -4.31 11.11 11.20
CA GLU A 71 -5.02 10.68 12.39
C GLU A 71 -6.54 10.83 12.22
N ILE A 72 -7.26 9.74 12.46
CA ILE A 72 -8.71 9.68 12.61
C ILE A 72 -9.07 10.16 14.03
N THR A 73 -8.94 11.47 14.30
CA THR A 73 -9.21 12.03 15.65
C THR A 73 -10.35 13.06 15.68
N ALA A 74 -11.18 13.08 14.63
CA ALA A 74 -12.28 14.00 14.28
C ALA A 74 -11.92 14.95 13.12
N ALA A 75 -12.94 15.45 12.41
CA ALA A 75 -12.73 16.20 11.16
C ALA A 75 -11.76 17.39 11.28
N GLY A 76 -10.82 17.46 10.34
CA GLY A 76 -9.89 18.59 10.18
C GLY A 76 -8.58 18.47 10.96
N THR A 77 -8.07 17.25 11.17
CA THR A 77 -6.76 17.02 11.79
C THR A 77 -5.63 17.29 10.80
N THR A 78 -4.45 17.60 11.35
CA THR A 78 -3.25 17.83 10.53
C THR A 78 -2.77 16.49 10.01
N PRO A 79 -2.25 16.39 8.77
CA PRO A 79 -1.57 15.19 8.29
C PRO A 79 -0.64 14.62 9.36
N SER A 80 -0.73 13.31 9.58
CA SER A 80 0.07 12.58 10.55
C SER A 80 0.78 11.48 9.79
N PHE A 81 1.80 11.88 9.03
CA PHE A 81 2.76 10.99 8.39
C PHE A 81 3.06 9.77 9.26
N GLU A 82 3.06 8.60 8.64
CA GLU A 82 3.28 7.29 9.24
C GLU A 82 2.12 6.74 10.09
N GLN A 83 0.92 7.29 9.93
CA GLN A 83 -0.31 6.76 10.53
C GLN A 83 -1.10 5.94 9.51
N VAL A 84 -1.24 4.65 9.80
CA VAL A 84 -2.10 3.72 9.06
C VAL A 84 -3.55 3.84 9.56
N VAL A 85 -4.52 3.58 8.70
CA VAL A 85 -5.95 3.69 8.98
C VAL A 85 -6.60 2.30 8.93
N ALA A 86 -7.29 1.94 10.00
CA ALA A 86 -8.13 0.75 10.05
C ALA A 86 -9.47 1.03 9.36
N TRP A 87 -10.05 0.05 8.64
CA TRP A 87 -11.32 0.24 7.95
C TRP A 87 -12.23 -0.99 7.93
N ASP A 88 -13.54 -0.79 8.04
CA ASP A 88 -14.50 -1.89 8.22
C ASP A 88 -15.11 -2.44 6.93
N GLY A 89 -14.92 -1.75 5.80
CA GLY A 89 -15.52 -2.13 4.51
C GLY A 89 -16.97 -1.66 4.33
N SER A 90 -17.47 -0.85 5.26
CA SER A 90 -18.76 -0.15 5.20
C SER A 90 -18.58 1.38 5.27
N GLY A 91 -17.35 1.85 5.12
CA GLY A 91 -16.95 3.25 5.17
C GLY A 91 -16.57 3.76 6.56
N GLY A 92 -16.60 2.92 7.60
CA GLY A 92 -16.13 3.27 8.94
C GLY A 92 -14.61 3.10 9.05
N VAL A 93 -13.94 4.09 9.64
CA VAL A 93 -12.49 4.14 9.80
C VAL A 93 -12.07 4.46 11.23
N ASP A 94 -10.90 3.98 11.66
CA ASP A 94 -10.25 4.29 12.94
C ASP A 94 -8.72 4.36 12.76
N ASN A 95 -7.98 4.79 13.78
CA ASN A 95 -6.52 4.73 13.75
C ASN A 95 -6.02 3.28 13.82
N GLY A 96 -5.12 2.92 12.90
CA GLY A 96 -4.33 1.69 12.93
C GLY A 96 -2.94 1.91 13.53
N VAL A 97 -1.95 1.18 13.02
CA VAL A 97 -0.54 1.33 13.43
C VAL A 97 -0.01 2.75 13.19
N ASN A 98 0.83 3.25 14.10
CA ASN A 98 1.57 4.49 13.93
C ASN A 98 3.08 4.22 14.02
N TYR A 99 3.83 4.49 12.94
CA TYR A 99 5.27 4.23 12.89
C TYR A 99 6.15 5.39 13.37
N VAL A 100 5.55 6.52 13.78
CA VAL A 100 6.29 7.69 14.22
C VAL A 100 7.20 7.35 15.40
N GLY A 101 8.50 7.62 15.21
CA GLY A 101 9.51 7.48 16.26
C GLY A 101 9.94 6.04 16.55
N GLN A 102 9.50 5.07 15.75
CA GLN A 102 9.97 3.69 15.91
C GLN A 102 11.43 3.53 15.46
N ARG A 103 11.88 4.31 14.47
CA ARG A 103 13.23 4.21 13.88
C ARG A 103 14.21 5.10 14.64
N ALA A 104 15.22 4.49 15.27
CA ALA A 104 16.24 5.22 16.02
C ALA A 104 17.22 6.03 15.14
N SER A 105 17.40 5.63 13.88
CA SER A 105 18.39 6.21 12.95
C SER A 105 17.80 7.16 11.92
N PHE A 106 16.47 7.28 11.85
CA PHE A 106 15.76 8.10 10.87
C PHE A 106 14.59 8.80 11.56
N ASP A 107 14.75 10.09 11.84
CA ASP A 107 13.80 10.92 12.59
C ASP A 107 12.90 11.81 11.70
N LYS A 108 13.20 11.86 10.40
CA LYS A 108 12.37 12.56 9.42
C LYS A 108 11.07 11.78 9.24
N ARG A 109 9.95 12.50 9.27
CA ARG A 109 8.65 11.95 8.89
C ARG A 109 8.56 11.80 7.36
N SER A 110 8.07 10.66 6.92
CA SER A 110 7.78 10.33 5.52
C SER A 110 6.40 9.69 5.42
N GLU A 111 5.86 9.69 4.21
CA GLU A 111 4.68 8.90 3.88
C GLU A 111 5.00 7.40 3.95
N VAL A 112 3.98 6.59 4.24
CA VAL A 112 4.08 5.13 4.21
C VAL A 112 3.69 4.63 2.83
N ASP A 113 4.69 4.22 2.06
CA ASP A 113 4.57 3.79 0.66
C ASP A 113 4.20 2.31 0.49
N ALA A 114 4.20 1.53 1.57
CA ALA A 114 3.70 0.16 1.57
C ALA A 114 3.57 -0.34 3.00
N ILE A 115 2.63 -1.25 3.23
CA ILE A 115 2.49 -2.00 4.47
C ILE A 115 2.27 -3.48 4.16
N ALA A 116 2.64 -4.34 5.10
CA ALA A 116 2.31 -5.76 5.08
C ALA A 116 2.43 -6.35 6.49
N ASN A 117 1.83 -7.51 6.69
CA ASN A 117 2.13 -8.40 7.80
C ASN A 117 3.31 -9.31 7.44
N HIS A 118 4.16 -9.65 8.42
CA HIS A 118 5.23 -10.62 8.17
C HIS A 118 4.73 -11.98 7.66
N GLY A 119 3.45 -12.31 7.87
CA GLY A 119 2.89 -13.62 7.58
C GLY A 119 1.60 -13.55 6.76
N ASP A 120 1.62 -12.88 5.60
CA ASP A 120 0.43 -12.73 4.76
C ASP A 120 -0.19 -14.08 4.42
N PHE A 121 -1.40 -14.28 4.91
CA PHE A 121 -2.00 -15.60 5.01
C PHE A 121 -2.18 -16.27 3.65
N LEU A 122 -2.45 -15.47 2.61
CA LEU A 122 -2.73 -15.93 1.25
C LEU A 122 -1.57 -15.78 0.28
N PHE A 123 -0.37 -15.40 0.75
CA PHE A 123 0.80 -15.19 -0.09
C PHE A 123 1.13 -16.40 -0.99
N THR A 124 1.15 -17.60 -0.41
CA THR A 124 1.47 -18.82 -1.17
C THR A 124 0.35 -19.14 -2.17
N GLN A 125 -0.89 -18.99 -1.74
CA GLN A 125 -2.08 -19.25 -2.53
C GLN A 125 -2.16 -18.28 -3.72
N LEU A 126 -1.74 -17.03 -3.56
CA LEU A 126 -1.67 -16.05 -4.63
C LEU A 126 -0.73 -16.52 -5.75
N GLN A 127 0.48 -16.97 -5.40
CA GLN A 127 1.44 -17.53 -6.37
C GLN A 127 0.95 -18.84 -7.02
N GLU A 128 0.10 -19.59 -6.32
CA GLU A 128 -0.50 -20.83 -6.82
C GLU A 128 -1.76 -20.61 -7.67
N GLU A 129 -2.17 -19.35 -7.95
CA GLU A 129 -3.43 -19.04 -8.64
C GLU A 129 -4.68 -19.51 -7.85
N ARG A 130 -4.56 -19.54 -6.52
CA ARG A 130 -5.54 -20.02 -5.53
C ARG A 130 -5.94 -18.97 -4.48
N ALA A 131 -5.62 -17.72 -4.74
CA ALA A 131 -6.20 -16.54 -4.11
C ALA A 131 -6.46 -15.52 -5.23
N HIS A 132 -6.93 -14.33 -4.88
CA HIS A 132 -7.11 -13.23 -5.82
C HIS A 132 -6.22 -12.06 -5.40
N LEU A 133 -5.53 -11.45 -6.36
CA LEU A 133 -4.75 -10.25 -6.11
C LEU A 133 -5.70 -9.08 -5.89
N ILE A 134 -5.49 -8.34 -4.82
CA ILE A 134 -6.03 -7.00 -4.61
C ILE A 134 -4.92 -5.99 -4.87
N TRP A 135 -5.23 -4.87 -5.50
CA TRP A 135 -4.24 -3.84 -5.81
C TRP A 135 -4.87 -2.44 -5.94
N SER A 136 -4.07 -1.38 -5.74
CA SER A 136 -4.47 0.02 -5.99
C SER A 136 -3.59 0.66 -7.09
N PHE A 137 -3.98 1.85 -7.54
CA PHE A 137 -3.13 2.71 -8.35
C PHE A 137 -2.58 3.87 -7.52
N ASP A 138 -1.41 4.38 -7.90
CA ASP A 138 -0.94 5.71 -7.49
C ASP A 138 -1.85 6.80 -8.10
N ASP A 139 -2.07 7.91 -7.38
CA ASP A 139 -2.73 9.09 -7.95
C ASP A 139 -1.86 9.78 -9.01
N LEU A 140 -0.54 9.60 -8.96
CA LEU A 140 0.43 10.20 -9.84
C LEU A 140 1.03 9.17 -10.80
N TYR A 141 1.01 9.49 -12.09
CA TYR A 141 1.73 8.71 -13.09
C TYR A 141 2.37 9.65 -14.12
N HIS A 142 3.27 9.12 -14.94
CA HIS A 142 4.04 9.91 -15.89
C HIS A 142 3.70 9.57 -17.34
N ASN A 143 3.34 10.61 -18.09
CA ASN A 143 3.34 10.54 -19.55
C ASN A 143 4.75 10.82 -20.07
N VAL A 144 5.27 9.98 -20.94
CA VAL A 144 6.57 10.14 -21.61
C VAL A 144 6.36 10.60 -23.04
N ALA A 145 6.95 11.72 -23.41
CA ALA A 145 6.80 12.29 -24.74
C ALA A 145 7.71 11.58 -25.78
N PRO A 146 7.33 11.51 -27.07
CA PRO A 146 8.11 10.84 -28.13
C PRO A 146 9.51 11.43 -28.37
N GLY A 147 9.72 12.70 -27.99
CA GLY A 147 11.01 13.40 -28.11
C GLY A 147 11.86 13.36 -26.85
N GLY A 148 11.45 12.58 -25.84
CA GLY A 148 11.99 12.59 -24.50
C GLY A 148 11.33 13.65 -23.59
N GLY A 149 11.48 13.43 -22.29
CA GLY A 149 10.81 14.20 -21.24
C GLY A 149 9.56 13.50 -20.73
N SER A 150 9.28 13.69 -19.44
CA SER A 150 8.05 13.22 -18.79
C SER A 150 7.25 14.38 -18.22
N THR A 151 5.93 14.21 -18.18
CA THR A 151 5.02 15.12 -17.50
C THR A 151 4.14 14.33 -16.55
N PRO A 152 4.02 14.74 -15.28
CA PRO A 152 3.08 14.12 -14.37
C PRO A 152 1.65 14.27 -14.87
N ALA A 153 0.84 13.25 -14.66
CA ALA A 153 -0.61 13.26 -14.81
C ALA A 153 -1.25 12.65 -13.55
N ILE A 154 -2.49 13.06 -13.30
CA ILE A 154 -3.21 12.67 -12.11
C ILE A 154 -4.33 11.71 -12.50
N LEU A 155 -4.34 10.53 -11.89
CA LEU A 155 -5.44 9.61 -11.92
C LEU A 155 -6.50 10.06 -10.93
N ALA A 156 -7.78 9.97 -11.32
CA ALA A 156 -8.86 10.34 -10.42
C ALA A 156 -8.94 9.36 -9.23
N PRO A 157 -9.26 9.83 -8.00
CA PRO A 157 -9.39 8.96 -6.84
C PRO A 157 -10.46 7.88 -7.02
N THR A 158 -11.52 8.17 -7.77
CA THR A 158 -12.61 7.22 -8.04
C THR A 158 -12.76 6.95 -9.52
N GLY A 159 -13.11 5.73 -9.88
CA GLY A 159 -13.29 5.30 -11.25
C GLY A 159 -14.61 5.77 -11.91
N PRO A 160 -14.95 5.18 -13.07
CA PRO A 160 -14.26 4.04 -13.66
C PRO A 160 -12.97 4.43 -14.40
N VAL A 161 -11.98 3.55 -14.33
CA VAL A 161 -10.77 3.58 -15.17
C VAL A 161 -10.86 2.42 -16.16
N ALA A 162 -10.75 2.73 -17.45
CA ALA A 162 -10.76 1.73 -18.51
C ALA A 162 -9.35 1.20 -18.75
N LEU A 163 -9.20 -0.12 -18.72
CA LEU A 163 -7.96 -0.82 -19.05
C LEU A 163 -7.94 -1.24 -20.52
N MET A 164 -6.76 -1.50 -21.05
CA MET A 164 -6.59 -1.84 -22.47
C MET A 164 -7.08 -3.24 -22.82
N ASN A 165 -7.16 -4.15 -21.86
CA ASN A 165 -7.82 -5.44 -22.03
C ASN A 165 -9.36 -5.34 -22.01
N GLY A 166 -9.91 -4.14 -21.83
CA GLY A 166 -11.35 -3.87 -21.82
C GLY A 166 -12.00 -4.00 -20.44
N ALA A 167 -11.24 -4.33 -19.39
CA ALA A 167 -11.73 -4.31 -18.02
C ALA A 167 -12.01 -2.86 -17.55
N MET A 168 -12.91 -2.74 -16.58
CA MET A 168 -13.24 -1.48 -15.92
C MET A 168 -12.93 -1.63 -14.44
N VAL A 169 -12.00 -0.82 -13.97
CA VAL A 169 -11.50 -0.83 -12.60
C VAL A 169 -11.77 0.53 -11.93
N GLY A 170 -11.34 0.65 -10.68
CA GLY A 170 -11.50 1.82 -9.84
C GLY A 170 -10.43 2.87 -10.09
N GLY A 171 -10.59 4.01 -9.43
CA GLY A 171 -9.57 5.05 -9.39
C GLY A 171 -8.44 4.73 -8.41
N ALA A 172 -7.60 5.71 -8.13
CA ALA A 172 -6.44 5.54 -7.24
C ALA A 172 -6.83 5.26 -5.78
N ALA A 173 -7.94 5.82 -5.28
CA ALA A 173 -8.45 5.60 -3.92
C ALA A 173 -9.42 4.41 -3.80
N GLU A 174 -9.31 3.44 -4.70
CA GLU A 174 -10.13 2.24 -4.74
C GLU A 174 -9.24 1.00 -4.84
N LEU A 175 -9.73 -0.12 -4.32
CA LEU A 175 -9.04 -1.40 -4.43
C LEU A 175 -9.65 -2.22 -5.56
N ASN A 176 -8.80 -2.61 -6.48
CA ASN A 176 -9.13 -3.43 -7.63
C ASN A 176 -8.80 -4.89 -7.34
N TYR A 177 -9.33 -5.81 -8.15
CA TYR A 177 -8.95 -7.21 -8.09
C TYR A 177 -8.46 -7.74 -9.43
N GLU A 178 -7.64 -8.77 -9.36
CA GLU A 178 -7.44 -9.74 -10.43
C GLU A 178 -7.70 -11.15 -9.89
N LEU A 179 -8.57 -11.91 -10.56
CA LEU A 179 -8.90 -13.26 -10.10
C LEU A 179 -7.82 -14.26 -10.50
N GLY A 180 -7.29 -14.99 -9.52
CA GLY A 180 -6.53 -16.22 -9.79
C GLY A 180 -7.34 -17.24 -10.60
N LEU A 181 -6.65 -17.98 -11.47
CA LEU A 181 -7.26 -18.89 -12.45
C LEU A 181 -8.07 -20.04 -11.83
N TRP A 182 -7.68 -20.52 -10.66
CA TRP A 182 -8.31 -21.66 -9.97
C TRP A 182 -8.44 -22.94 -10.81
N GLY A 183 -7.40 -23.30 -11.56
CA GLY A 183 -7.49 -24.43 -12.50
C GLY A 183 -8.47 -24.19 -13.66
N GLY A 184 -8.72 -22.93 -14.01
CA GLY A 184 -9.57 -22.51 -15.11
C GLY A 184 -11.03 -22.21 -14.72
N ALA A 185 -11.34 -22.08 -13.43
CA ALA A 185 -12.68 -21.65 -13.01
C ALA A 185 -12.91 -20.16 -13.35
N ASN A 186 -11.85 -19.36 -13.32
CA ASN A 186 -11.87 -17.96 -13.74
C ASN A 186 -11.11 -17.80 -15.08
N PRO A 187 -11.61 -16.98 -16.02
CA PRO A 187 -10.84 -16.58 -17.19
C PRO A 187 -9.56 -15.83 -16.80
N ALA A 188 -8.53 -15.91 -17.64
CA ALA A 188 -7.34 -15.07 -17.49
C ALA A 188 -7.71 -13.58 -17.55
N GLU A 189 -6.92 -12.74 -16.87
CA GLU A 189 -7.10 -11.28 -16.83
C GLU A 189 -8.50 -10.83 -16.36
N SER A 190 -9.15 -11.61 -15.49
CA SER A 190 -10.46 -11.24 -14.92
C SER A 190 -10.28 -10.19 -13.84
N GLN A 191 -10.50 -8.92 -14.20
CA GLN A 191 -10.28 -7.77 -13.34
C GLN A 191 -11.57 -6.97 -13.06
N GLY A 192 -11.56 -6.19 -11.97
CA GLY A 192 -12.65 -5.28 -11.62
C GLY A 192 -12.37 -4.52 -10.33
N VAL A 193 -13.41 -3.90 -9.77
CA VAL A 193 -13.33 -3.18 -8.49
C VAL A 193 -13.76 -4.11 -7.36
N TRP A 194 -12.90 -4.24 -6.34
CA TRP A 194 -13.22 -4.98 -5.13
C TRP A 194 -13.83 -4.08 -4.08
N ALA A 195 -13.16 -2.98 -3.72
CA ALA A 195 -13.63 -2.00 -2.74
C ALA A 195 -13.63 -0.60 -3.32
N LYS A 196 -14.78 0.07 -3.24
CA LYS A 196 -14.93 1.46 -3.68
C LYS A 196 -14.52 2.42 -2.58
N ALA A 197 -14.21 3.65 -2.97
CA ALA A 197 -13.76 4.67 -2.02
C ALA A 197 -14.74 4.86 -0.82
N PRO A 198 -16.07 4.89 -1.01
CA PRO A 198 -17.00 5.01 0.13
C PRO A 198 -17.09 3.78 1.04
N GLU A 199 -16.64 2.61 0.58
CA GLU A 199 -16.55 1.39 1.40
C GLU A 199 -15.26 1.39 2.24
N ILE A 200 -14.22 2.08 1.75
CA ILE A 200 -12.92 2.24 2.43
C ILE A 200 -13.00 3.35 3.46
N ASN A 201 -13.33 4.56 3.01
CA ASN A 201 -13.58 5.71 3.87
C ASN A 201 -14.84 6.43 3.37
N GLY A 202 -15.93 6.33 4.13
CA GLY A 202 -17.23 6.86 3.73
C GLY A 202 -17.38 8.37 3.96
N MET A 203 -16.48 8.98 4.74
CA MET A 203 -16.46 10.43 4.98
C MET A 203 -15.02 10.96 5.04
N PRO A 204 -14.26 10.86 3.92
CA PRO A 204 -12.91 11.39 3.87
C PRO A 204 -12.97 12.91 3.89
N THR A 205 -11.97 13.54 4.48
CA THR A 205 -11.82 14.99 4.34
C THR A 205 -11.58 15.33 2.87
N PRO A 206 -12.19 16.40 2.32
CA PRO A 206 -11.99 16.77 0.93
C PRO A 206 -10.52 16.96 0.56
N GLY A 207 -10.05 16.17 -0.41
CA GLY A 207 -8.70 16.26 -0.95
C GLY A 207 -7.63 15.46 -0.21
N GLU A 208 -8.00 14.75 0.87
CA GLU A 208 -7.10 13.85 1.60
C GLU A 208 -7.06 12.45 0.98
N PHE A 209 -8.22 11.84 0.70
CA PHE A 209 -8.26 10.48 0.16
C PHE A 209 -8.09 10.49 -1.37
N ARG A 210 -6.83 10.46 -1.82
CA ARG A 210 -6.44 10.56 -3.23
C ARG A 210 -6.15 9.20 -3.84
N ASP A 211 -5.45 8.38 -3.07
CA ASP A 211 -5.03 7.03 -3.41
C ASP A 211 -4.91 6.15 -2.16
N ILE A 212 -4.34 4.96 -2.36
CA ILE A 212 -4.00 3.98 -1.34
C ILE A 212 -2.56 3.55 -1.62
N ASP A 213 -1.65 3.86 -0.71
CA ASP A 213 -0.20 3.57 -0.82
C ASP A 213 0.18 2.26 -0.15
N GLY A 214 -0.74 1.67 0.60
CA GLY A 214 -0.48 0.45 1.33
C GLY A 214 -1.78 -0.15 1.77
N VAL A 215 -1.86 -1.47 1.73
CA VAL A 215 -3.04 -2.19 2.20
C VAL A 215 -2.58 -3.45 2.88
N GLU A 216 -3.15 -3.70 4.05
CA GLU A 216 -3.01 -4.94 4.79
C GLU A 216 -4.41 -5.52 4.97
N LEU A 217 -4.57 -6.80 4.66
CA LEU A 217 -5.83 -7.52 4.81
C LEU A 217 -5.56 -8.80 5.58
N TRP A 218 -6.53 -9.19 6.39
CA TRP A 218 -6.44 -10.36 7.27
C TRP A 218 -5.51 -10.12 8.46
N GLY A 219 -6.14 -9.93 9.60
CA GLY A 219 -5.43 -9.81 10.85
C GLY A 219 -6.41 -9.75 12.01
N PRO A 220 -5.91 -9.66 13.24
CA PRO A 220 -6.70 -9.18 14.35
C PRO A 220 -7.31 -7.80 14.02
N GLU A 221 -8.47 -7.51 14.60
CA GLU A 221 -9.12 -6.22 14.36
C GLU A 221 -8.24 -5.04 14.87
N PRO A 222 -7.88 -4.06 14.01
CA PRO A 222 -6.76 -3.17 14.29
C PRO A 222 -7.05 -2.18 15.43
N ALA A 223 -8.33 -1.83 15.63
CA ALA A 223 -8.79 -1.03 16.76
C ALA A 223 -8.39 -1.61 18.14
N PHE A 224 -7.96 -2.88 18.20
CA PHE A 224 -7.50 -3.53 19.43
C PHE A 224 -6.06 -4.05 19.34
N THR A 225 -5.59 -4.39 18.14
CA THR A 225 -4.32 -5.10 17.88
C THR A 225 -3.88 -4.91 16.43
N ALA A 226 -3.70 -3.65 16.00
CA ALA A 226 -3.14 -3.32 14.70
C ALA A 226 -1.81 -4.08 14.48
N ASP A 227 -1.64 -4.70 13.32
CA ASP A 227 -0.64 -5.75 13.13
C ASP A 227 0.28 -5.55 11.94
N ALA A 228 0.01 -4.63 11.01
CA ALA A 228 0.90 -4.29 9.90
C ALA A 228 2.33 -3.99 10.41
N ASP A 229 3.21 -4.99 10.35
CA ASP A 229 4.51 -4.99 11.03
C ASP A 229 5.69 -4.97 10.05
N LYS A 230 5.41 -4.77 8.77
CA LYS A 230 6.38 -4.44 7.73
C LYS A 230 5.87 -3.20 7.01
N TYR A 231 6.77 -2.26 6.75
CA TYR A 231 6.41 -1.06 6.01
C TYR A 231 7.57 -0.47 5.21
N SER A 232 7.22 0.25 4.15
CA SER A 232 8.12 1.11 3.36
C SER A 232 7.83 2.58 3.65
N LEU A 233 8.75 3.46 3.24
CA LEU A 233 8.60 4.92 3.38
C LEU A 233 8.98 5.60 2.07
N ASP A 234 8.40 6.78 1.83
CA ASP A 234 8.72 7.57 0.63
C ASP A 234 10.22 7.77 0.39
N ILE A 235 10.64 7.33 -0.80
CA ILE A 235 12.01 7.33 -1.30
C ILE A 235 12.95 6.49 -0.41
N ASP A 236 12.88 5.17 -0.56
CA ASP A 236 13.70 4.15 0.12
C ASP A 236 15.18 4.57 0.28
N ALA A 237 15.76 5.05 -0.81
CA ALA A 237 17.18 5.40 -0.90
C ALA A 237 17.58 6.54 0.05
N LEU A 238 16.60 7.33 0.55
CA LEU A 238 16.80 8.42 1.50
C LEU A 238 16.53 7.99 2.95
N THR A 239 15.90 6.84 3.17
CA THR A 239 15.62 6.32 4.52
C THR A 239 16.78 5.44 4.96
N THR A 240 17.45 5.78 6.06
CA THR A 240 18.73 5.15 6.44
C THR A 240 18.68 4.42 7.78
N GLY A 241 19.21 3.20 7.78
CA GLY A 241 19.35 2.35 8.96
C GLY A 241 20.46 2.80 9.91
N PRO A 242 20.66 2.10 11.05
CA PRO A 242 21.68 2.45 12.04
C PRO A 242 23.12 2.50 11.52
N THR A 243 23.40 1.81 10.40
CA THR A 243 24.70 1.79 9.73
C THR A 243 24.87 2.90 8.69
N GLY A 244 23.83 3.72 8.47
CA GLY A 244 23.76 4.72 7.40
C GLY A 244 23.43 4.14 6.01
N ALA A 245 23.20 2.83 5.90
CA ALA A 245 22.79 2.19 4.66
C ALA A 245 21.28 2.39 4.41
N PRO A 246 20.84 2.61 3.15
CA PRO A 246 19.42 2.78 2.85
C PRO A 246 18.58 1.52 3.07
N VAL A 247 17.33 1.68 3.47
CA VAL A 247 16.39 0.61 3.84
C VAL A 247 15.14 0.73 2.99
N SER A 248 14.66 -0.38 2.45
CA SER A 248 13.38 -0.42 1.70
C SER A 248 12.24 -0.94 2.57
N VAL A 249 12.51 -1.89 3.48
CA VAL A 249 11.47 -2.42 4.37
C VAL A 249 11.94 -2.36 5.81
N TRP A 250 11.13 -1.75 6.66
CA TRP A 250 11.32 -1.62 8.09
C TRP A 250 10.40 -2.57 8.84
N ASN A 251 10.84 -3.02 10.02
CA ASN A 251 10.00 -3.72 10.97
C ASN A 251 9.18 -2.71 11.80
N GLY A 252 7.86 -2.90 11.81
CA GLY A 252 6.94 -2.23 12.72
C GLY A 252 7.20 -2.59 14.17
N GLY A 253 7.00 -1.65 15.08
CA GLY A 253 7.27 -1.78 16.51
C GLY A 253 8.75 -1.62 16.88
N SER A 254 9.66 -2.33 16.20
CA SER A 254 11.10 -2.30 16.51
C SER A 254 11.86 -1.18 15.78
N GLY A 255 11.36 -0.76 14.61
CA GLY A 255 12.02 0.20 13.73
C GLY A 255 13.39 -0.28 13.23
N THR A 256 13.64 -1.59 13.23
CA THR A 256 14.87 -2.17 12.68
C THR A 256 14.71 -2.45 11.18
N PRO A 257 15.80 -2.46 10.39
CA PRO A 257 15.72 -2.82 8.97
C PRO A 257 15.36 -4.29 8.79
N TYR A 258 14.27 -4.57 8.08
CA TYR A 258 13.90 -5.91 7.64
C TYR A 258 14.62 -6.27 6.33
N LEU A 259 14.55 -5.36 5.35
CA LEU A 259 15.09 -5.55 4.01
C LEU A 259 15.82 -4.30 3.53
N MET A 260 17.12 -4.45 3.28
CA MET A 260 18.00 -3.36 2.85
C MET A 260 17.74 -3.00 1.38
N HIS A 261 17.77 -1.71 1.04
CA HIS A 261 17.53 -1.22 -0.32
C HIS A 261 18.48 -1.85 -1.36
N ALA A 262 19.73 -2.12 -0.99
CA ALA A 262 20.70 -2.78 -1.87
C ALA A 262 20.26 -4.19 -2.33
N THR A 263 19.47 -4.89 -1.52
CA THR A 263 18.90 -6.20 -1.84
C THR A 263 17.80 -6.07 -2.90
N ILE A 264 16.84 -5.15 -2.70
CA ILE A 264 15.79 -4.83 -3.70
C ILE A 264 16.43 -4.39 -5.02
N ALA A 265 17.35 -3.43 -4.96
CA ALA A 265 17.99 -2.91 -6.17
C ALA A 265 18.74 -3.99 -6.96
N THR A 266 19.38 -4.93 -6.27
CA THR A 266 20.06 -6.06 -6.93
C THR A 266 19.07 -7.04 -7.53
N ALA A 267 17.94 -7.30 -6.87
CA ALA A 267 16.88 -8.16 -7.39
C ALA A 267 16.28 -7.55 -8.68
N VAL A 268 15.88 -6.29 -8.64
CA VAL A 268 15.33 -5.56 -9.80
C VAL A 268 16.31 -5.56 -10.97
N GLU A 269 17.57 -5.18 -10.75
CA GLU A 269 18.59 -5.15 -11.81
C GLU A 269 18.90 -6.55 -12.40
N SER A 270 18.67 -7.62 -11.63
CA SER A 270 18.89 -8.97 -12.15
C SER A 270 17.82 -9.42 -13.16
N LEU A 271 16.61 -8.84 -13.11
CA LEU A 271 15.56 -9.07 -14.09
C LEU A 271 15.54 -8.02 -15.20
N LEU A 272 15.71 -6.74 -14.86
CA LEU A 272 15.56 -5.62 -15.79
C LEU A 272 16.88 -5.16 -16.40
N GLY A 273 18.02 -5.61 -15.86
CA GLY A 273 19.34 -5.07 -16.19
C GLY A 273 19.66 -3.79 -15.41
N PRO A 274 20.84 -3.18 -15.64
CA PRO A 274 21.26 -1.96 -14.93
C PRO A 274 20.27 -0.81 -15.11
N VAL A 275 20.04 -0.02 -14.05
CA VAL A 275 19.15 1.15 -14.12
C VAL A 275 19.71 2.21 -15.06
N THR A 276 18.96 2.54 -16.13
CA THR A 276 19.32 3.54 -17.15
C THR A 276 18.46 4.81 -17.11
N GLY A 277 17.36 4.78 -16.35
CA GLY A 277 16.41 5.88 -16.21
C GLY A 277 16.52 6.66 -14.90
N TYR A 278 15.44 7.39 -14.60
CA TYR A 278 15.30 8.22 -13.41
C TYR A 278 13.90 8.17 -12.83
N LEU A 279 13.80 8.31 -11.51
CA LEU A 279 12.56 8.55 -10.78
C LEU A 279 12.31 10.07 -10.73
N PRO A 280 11.20 10.58 -11.29
CA PRO A 280 10.82 11.98 -11.11
C PRO A 280 10.45 12.24 -9.64
N SER A 281 11.06 13.24 -9.01
CA SER A 281 10.68 13.65 -7.65
C SER A 281 10.56 15.17 -7.54
N ALA A 282 9.85 15.65 -6.53
CA ALA A 282 9.74 17.08 -6.23
C ALA A 282 11.10 17.75 -5.98
N GLY A 283 12.09 16.99 -5.51
CA GLY A 283 13.47 17.44 -5.28
C GLY A 283 14.37 17.44 -6.52
N GLY A 284 13.86 16.97 -7.67
CA GLY A 284 14.63 16.71 -8.88
C GLY A 284 14.63 15.24 -9.26
N ALA A 285 15.19 14.91 -10.43
CA ALA A 285 15.34 13.51 -10.85
C ALA A 285 16.30 12.75 -9.92
N ILE A 286 15.90 11.53 -9.53
CA ILE A 286 16.74 10.58 -8.82
C ILE A 286 17.16 9.51 -9.82
N ASP A 287 18.48 9.34 -10.02
CA ASP A 287 19.02 8.48 -11.08
C ASP A 287 19.69 7.23 -10.49
N GLY A 288 19.77 6.17 -11.30
CA GLY A 288 20.47 4.92 -10.95
C GLY A 288 19.75 4.10 -9.89
N ARG A 289 20.48 3.28 -9.12
CA ARG A 289 19.89 2.44 -8.06
C ARG A 289 18.99 3.21 -7.06
N PRO A 290 19.34 4.43 -6.63
CA PRO A 290 18.45 5.24 -5.77
C PRO A 290 17.06 5.53 -6.35
N ALA A 291 16.85 5.39 -7.66
CA ALA A 291 15.55 5.57 -8.30
C ALA A 291 14.58 4.42 -8.00
N ILE A 292 15.07 3.28 -7.51
CA ILE A 292 14.24 2.14 -7.12
C ILE A 292 13.57 2.47 -5.78
N ASN A 293 12.25 2.63 -5.80
CA ASN A 293 11.43 2.94 -4.62
C ASN A 293 10.33 1.90 -4.51
N LEU A 294 10.17 1.24 -3.36
CA LEU A 294 9.14 0.23 -3.17
C LEU A 294 7.78 0.88 -2.85
N ASP A 295 6.73 0.53 -3.60
CA ASP A 295 5.37 1.11 -3.44
C ASP A 295 4.28 0.09 -3.11
N ALA A 296 4.61 -1.20 -3.06
CA ALA A 296 3.62 -2.20 -2.67
C ALA A 296 4.36 -3.39 -2.09
N LEU A 297 3.77 -4.04 -1.08
CA LEU A 297 4.45 -5.10 -0.34
C LEU A 297 3.46 -6.19 0.07
N MET A 298 3.90 -7.43 -0.05
CA MET A 298 3.42 -8.57 0.72
C MET A 298 4.63 -9.31 1.27
N VAL A 299 4.55 -9.88 2.46
CA VAL A 299 5.61 -10.64 3.12
C VAL A 299 5.13 -12.02 3.54
N ARG A 300 5.98 -13.01 3.30
CA ARG A 300 5.87 -14.36 3.83
C ARG A 300 7.14 -14.72 4.56
N GLU A 301 7.10 -14.57 5.86
CA GLU A 301 8.01 -15.17 6.82
C GLU A 301 7.57 -16.61 7.06
N ILE A 302 8.50 -17.56 6.99
CA ILE A 302 8.18 -18.99 7.14
C ILE A 302 8.73 -19.53 8.46
N ALA A 303 9.96 -19.16 8.80
CA ALA A 303 10.62 -19.62 10.01
C ALA A 303 11.88 -18.80 10.25
N GLY A 304 11.98 -18.19 11.43
CA GLY A 304 13.21 -17.57 11.87
C GLY A 304 12.95 -16.46 12.87
N ASP A 305 13.76 -15.42 12.74
CA ASP A 305 13.55 -14.16 13.43
C ASP A 305 12.66 -13.29 12.52
N PRO A 306 11.42 -12.94 12.92
CA PRO A 306 10.52 -12.15 12.08
C PRO A 306 11.06 -10.74 11.79
N GLU A 307 12.13 -10.33 12.47
CA GLU A 307 12.82 -9.06 12.25
C GLU A 307 13.90 -9.14 11.16
N VAL A 308 14.21 -10.32 10.63
CA VAL A 308 15.31 -10.53 9.69
C VAL A 308 14.82 -11.23 8.44
N PHE A 309 14.91 -10.58 7.27
CA PHE A 309 14.67 -11.24 5.99
C PHE A 309 15.74 -12.31 5.75
N GLY A 310 15.37 -13.57 5.95
CA GLY A 310 16.34 -14.63 6.18
C GLY A 310 15.92 -16.01 5.73
N ARG A 311 16.86 -16.94 5.95
CA ARG A 311 16.60 -18.37 5.80
C ARG A 311 16.28 -18.95 7.17
N ASP A 312 15.53 -20.05 7.16
CA ASP A 312 15.28 -20.83 8.37
C ASP A 312 16.58 -21.14 9.13
N PRO A 313 16.75 -20.63 10.36
CA PRO A 313 17.97 -20.80 11.13
C PRO A 313 18.20 -22.25 11.56
N THR A 314 17.19 -23.12 11.46
CA THR A 314 17.29 -24.55 11.75
C THR A 314 17.92 -25.36 10.61
N GLY A 315 18.23 -24.71 9.47
CA GLY A 315 18.83 -25.32 8.30
C GLY A 315 17.81 -25.97 7.36
N GLY A 316 16.52 -25.64 7.51
CA GLY A 316 15.49 -25.97 6.54
C GLY A 316 15.68 -25.25 5.20
N ASN A 317 14.94 -25.69 4.18
CA ASN A 317 14.89 -25.04 2.87
C ASN A 317 13.85 -23.92 2.79
N ALA A 318 13.21 -23.58 3.92
CA ALA A 318 12.28 -22.46 3.98
C ALA A 318 13.04 -21.14 3.87
N LEU A 319 12.53 -20.27 3.01
CA LEU A 319 13.07 -18.94 2.74
C LEU A 319 11.94 -17.95 2.95
N ASP A 320 12.25 -16.83 3.60
CA ASP A 320 11.34 -15.70 3.58
C ASP A 320 11.18 -15.21 2.14
N GLN A 321 10.00 -14.69 1.83
CA GLN A 321 9.67 -14.18 0.52
C GLN A 321 8.94 -12.86 0.65
N VAL A 322 9.12 -12.01 -0.35
CA VAL A 322 8.32 -10.79 -0.52
C VAL A 322 7.78 -10.73 -1.94
N ILE A 323 6.58 -10.17 -2.09
CA ILE A 323 6.05 -9.68 -3.37
C ILE A 323 6.06 -8.17 -3.27
N PHE A 324 6.53 -7.47 -4.29
CA PHE A 324 6.57 -6.00 -4.27
C PHE A 324 6.44 -5.37 -5.65
N SER A 325 6.00 -4.12 -5.72
CA SER A 325 6.14 -3.22 -6.87
C SER A 325 7.19 -2.14 -6.58
N ILE A 326 7.58 -1.39 -7.60
CA ILE A 326 8.45 -0.21 -7.46
C ILE A 326 7.93 0.94 -8.32
N ARG A 327 8.23 2.19 -7.97
CA ARG A 327 7.79 3.38 -8.74
C ARG A 327 8.20 3.32 -10.19
N GLN A 328 7.44 4.04 -11.02
CA GLN A 328 7.85 4.30 -12.40
C GLN A 328 9.26 4.92 -12.48
N ILE A 329 10.15 4.24 -13.19
CA ILE A 329 11.47 4.78 -13.54
C ILE A 329 11.42 5.13 -15.02
N ILE A 330 11.47 6.42 -15.32
CA ILE A 330 11.39 6.93 -16.69
C ILE A 330 12.73 6.75 -17.39
N ASP A 331 12.71 6.13 -18.57
CA ASP A 331 13.88 6.01 -19.44
C ASP A 331 13.51 6.43 -20.87
N PRO A 332 13.80 7.69 -21.25
CA PRO A 332 13.55 8.18 -22.60
C PRO A 332 14.35 7.46 -23.69
N SER A 333 15.36 6.66 -23.33
CA SER A 333 16.14 5.85 -24.27
C SER A 333 15.55 4.46 -24.49
N ASP A 334 14.67 4.00 -23.59
CA ASP A 334 13.90 2.78 -23.76
C ASP A 334 12.77 3.03 -24.79
N PRO A 335 12.53 2.13 -25.77
CA PRO A 335 11.46 2.28 -26.75
C PRO A 335 10.06 2.44 -26.16
N THR A 336 9.85 1.98 -24.93
CA THR A 336 8.59 2.10 -24.18
C THR A 336 8.51 3.39 -23.37
N GLY A 337 9.63 4.09 -23.17
CA GLY A 337 9.74 5.30 -22.35
C GLY A 337 10.02 5.04 -20.86
N PHE A 338 10.05 3.77 -20.44
CA PHE A 338 10.21 3.36 -19.04
C PHE A 338 11.39 2.41 -18.92
N TYR A 339 12.12 2.45 -17.82
CA TYR A 339 12.96 1.32 -17.37
C TYR A 339 12.07 0.31 -16.64
N ALA A 340 11.32 0.79 -15.64
CA ALA A 340 10.25 0.11 -14.93
C ALA A 340 8.98 0.95 -15.01
N THR A 341 7.84 0.30 -15.19
CA THR A 341 6.55 0.94 -15.47
C THR A 341 5.73 1.26 -14.23
N GLY A 342 6.13 0.78 -13.06
CA GLY A 342 5.34 0.91 -11.83
C GLY A 342 4.46 -0.31 -11.55
N SER A 343 4.02 -0.95 -12.62
CA SER A 343 3.04 -2.05 -12.57
C SER A 343 3.67 -3.45 -12.56
N GLU A 344 5.00 -3.56 -12.54
CA GLU A 344 5.65 -4.86 -12.39
C GLU A 344 5.57 -5.37 -10.95
N LEU A 345 5.24 -6.66 -10.79
CA LEU A 345 5.26 -7.32 -9.47
C LEU A 345 6.39 -8.32 -9.40
N PHE A 346 7.31 -8.09 -8.48
CA PHE A 346 8.50 -8.90 -8.25
C PHE A 346 8.27 -9.86 -7.10
N VAL A 347 8.70 -11.11 -7.25
CA VAL A 347 8.78 -12.10 -6.18
C VAL A 347 10.25 -12.31 -5.85
N LEU A 348 10.67 -11.97 -4.65
CA LEU A 348 12.04 -12.13 -4.15
C LEU A 348 12.05 -13.09 -2.96
N ASP A 349 12.98 -14.04 -2.96
CA ASP A 349 13.26 -14.88 -1.78
C ASP A 349 14.55 -14.51 -1.06
N ALA A 350 14.69 -14.96 0.19
CA ALA A 350 15.88 -14.74 1.01
C ALA A 350 17.14 -15.47 0.51
N ALA A 351 17.05 -16.28 -0.55
CA ALA A 351 18.21 -16.80 -1.25
C ALA A 351 18.71 -15.86 -2.37
N GLY A 352 17.99 -14.78 -2.65
CA GLY A 352 18.28 -13.82 -3.71
C GLY A 352 17.75 -14.26 -5.07
N SER A 353 16.88 -15.27 -5.13
CA SER A 353 16.16 -15.62 -6.36
C SER A 353 15.03 -14.61 -6.58
N VAL A 354 14.87 -14.15 -7.81
CA VAL A 354 13.82 -13.21 -8.18
C VAL A 354 13.13 -13.63 -9.47
N SER A 355 11.83 -13.34 -9.55
CA SER A 355 10.99 -13.56 -10.75
C SER A 355 9.84 -12.55 -10.77
N PHE A 356 9.15 -12.42 -11.90
CA PHE A 356 7.86 -11.73 -11.92
C PHE A 356 6.77 -12.63 -11.32
N LEU A 357 5.82 -12.03 -10.60
CA LEU A 357 4.63 -12.74 -10.09
C LEU A 357 3.87 -13.32 -11.28
N LYS A 358 3.53 -14.61 -11.19
CA LYS A 358 2.60 -15.24 -12.13
C LYS A 358 1.25 -15.35 -11.45
N HIS A 359 0.28 -14.60 -11.96
CA HIS A 359 -1.07 -14.53 -11.45
C HIS A 359 -2.03 -14.15 -12.58
N GLY A 360 -3.30 -14.56 -12.51
CA GLY A 360 -4.32 -14.23 -13.51
C GLY A 360 -4.03 -14.78 -14.91
N GLY A 361 -3.11 -15.75 -15.04
CA GLY A 361 -2.73 -16.35 -16.33
C GLY A 361 -1.62 -15.65 -17.11
N HIS A 362 -0.96 -14.64 -16.54
CA HIS A 362 0.22 -13.97 -17.12
C HIS A 362 1.33 -13.79 -16.08
N ALA A 363 2.44 -13.21 -16.52
CA ALA A 363 3.44 -12.65 -15.63
C ALA A 363 3.18 -11.14 -15.48
N TRP A 364 3.27 -10.62 -14.26
CA TRP A 364 3.23 -9.19 -13.96
C TRP A 364 4.57 -8.53 -14.31
N ASP A 365 4.91 -8.58 -15.60
CA ASP A 365 6.10 -7.99 -16.17
C ASP A 365 5.79 -6.69 -16.92
N LYS A 366 6.84 -6.00 -17.38
CA LYS A 366 6.75 -4.76 -18.14
C LYS A 366 5.87 -4.88 -19.39
N GLY A 367 5.88 -6.05 -20.04
CA GLY A 367 5.11 -6.28 -21.26
C GLY A 367 3.61 -6.29 -20.96
N TYR A 368 3.21 -7.04 -19.93
CA TYR A 368 1.83 -7.05 -19.43
C TYR A 368 1.38 -5.67 -18.97
N ALA A 369 2.22 -4.98 -18.18
CA ALA A 369 1.91 -3.66 -17.65
C ALA A 369 1.55 -2.66 -18.76
N ILE A 370 2.38 -2.60 -19.81
CA ILE A 370 2.14 -1.75 -20.98
C ILE A 370 0.87 -2.16 -21.73
N SER A 371 0.63 -3.47 -21.91
CA SER A 371 -0.51 -3.93 -22.70
C SER A 371 -1.85 -3.80 -21.99
N THR A 372 -1.85 -3.59 -20.67
CA THR A 372 -3.06 -3.63 -19.84
C THR A 372 -3.34 -2.30 -19.13
N PHE A 373 -2.33 -1.73 -18.47
CA PHE A 373 -2.45 -0.52 -17.65
C PHE A 373 -1.95 0.75 -18.33
N GLY A 374 -1.48 0.65 -19.58
CA GLY A 374 -0.86 1.75 -20.29
C GLY A 374 -1.23 1.85 -21.76
N ASP A 375 -0.65 2.83 -22.44
CA ASP A 375 -0.68 2.94 -23.89
C ASP A 375 0.68 3.37 -24.42
N ILE A 376 1.01 2.94 -25.63
CA ILE A 376 2.15 3.46 -26.40
C ILE A 376 1.63 3.96 -27.73
N THR A 377 1.64 5.29 -27.88
CA THR A 377 1.17 5.96 -29.08
C THR A 377 2.29 6.76 -29.74
N PRO A 378 2.12 7.19 -31.01
CA PRO A 378 3.05 8.14 -31.63
C PRO A 378 3.18 9.47 -30.89
N ASN A 379 2.26 9.78 -29.96
CA ASN A 379 2.22 11.02 -29.19
C ASN A 379 2.80 10.87 -27.78
N GLY A 380 3.22 9.66 -27.39
CA GLY A 380 3.83 9.36 -26.10
C GLY A 380 3.37 8.03 -25.54
N SER A 381 3.95 7.66 -24.40
CA SER A 381 3.57 6.49 -23.62
C SER A 381 3.19 6.87 -22.20
N TRP A 382 2.35 6.05 -21.58
CA TRP A 382 1.97 6.16 -20.18
C TRP A 382 1.58 4.78 -19.67
N VAL A 383 1.76 4.55 -18.37
CA VAL A 383 1.31 3.34 -17.66
C VAL A 383 0.82 3.83 -16.29
N TYR A 384 -0.25 3.25 -15.74
CA TYR A 384 -0.60 3.49 -14.34
C TYR A 384 0.35 2.75 -13.40
N ASP A 385 0.67 3.35 -12.25
CA ASP A 385 1.58 2.76 -11.25
C ASP A 385 0.78 1.97 -10.21
N ILE A 386 1.29 0.82 -9.75
CA ILE A 386 0.65 0.02 -8.70
C ILE A 386 1.24 0.43 -7.35
N ASN A 387 0.36 0.85 -6.46
CA ASN A 387 0.74 1.52 -5.21
C ASN A 387 0.28 0.78 -3.96
N ALA A 388 -0.35 -0.39 -4.10
CA ALA A 388 -0.64 -1.29 -2.99
C ALA A 388 -0.98 -2.67 -3.56
N ILE A 389 -0.67 -3.73 -2.82
CA ILE A 389 -1.04 -5.10 -3.16
C ILE A 389 -1.43 -5.87 -1.90
N GLU A 390 -2.35 -6.81 -2.02
CA GLU A 390 -2.65 -7.83 -1.01
C GLU A 390 -3.39 -9.00 -1.67
N ALA A 391 -3.78 -10.04 -0.92
CA ALA A 391 -4.56 -11.15 -1.42
C ALA A 391 -5.87 -11.37 -0.67
N VAL A 392 -6.90 -11.81 -1.38
CA VAL A 392 -8.17 -12.24 -0.77
C VAL A 392 -8.61 -13.61 -1.26
N GLY A 393 -9.39 -14.29 -0.43
CA GLY A 393 -10.02 -15.56 -0.74
C GLY A 393 -11.50 -15.41 -1.11
N ASN A 394 -12.24 -16.50 -0.90
CA ASN A 394 -13.66 -16.63 -1.26
C ASN A 394 -14.62 -16.42 -0.08
N SER A 395 -14.16 -16.66 1.14
CA SER A 395 -15.03 -16.61 2.33
C SER A 395 -14.21 -16.42 3.59
N VAL A 396 -14.86 -16.14 4.72
CA VAL A 396 -14.24 -16.30 6.04
C VAL A 396 -14.58 -17.66 6.61
N VAL A 397 -13.56 -18.39 7.08
CA VAL A 397 -13.72 -19.60 7.88
C VAL A 397 -13.62 -19.20 9.35
N PRO A 398 -14.71 -19.31 10.14
CA PRO A 398 -14.67 -18.98 11.55
C PRO A 398 -13.64 -19.83 12.30
N GLU A 399 -12.90 -19.22 13.23
CA GLU A 399 -11.93 -19.96 14.03
C GLU A 399 -12.60 -21.09 14.84
N PRO A 400 -11.97 -22.27 14.98
CA PRO A 400 -12.55 -23.41 15.68
C PRO A 400 -12.97 -23.13 17.13
N ALA A 401 -12.34 -22.15 17.79
CA ALA A 401 -12.66 -21.76 19.16
C ALA A 401 -14.10 -21.21 19.29
N ALA A 402 -14.61 -20.50 18.28
CA ALA A 402 -15.99 -20.03 18.24
C ALA A 402 -16.98 -21.22 18.16
N ALA A 403 -16.65 -22.25 17.38
CA ALA A 403 -17.46 -23.47 17.30
C ALA A 403 -17.45 -24.25 18.62
N LEU A 404 -16.30 -24.31 19.32
CA LEU A 404 -16.17 -25.00 20.59
C LEU A 404 -16.93 -24.28 21.72
N LEU A 405 -16.89 -22.96 21.79
CA LEU A 405 -17.69 -22.15 22.73
C LEU A 405 -19.21 -22.26 22.45
N GLY A 406 -19.59 -22.33 21.17
CA GLY A 406 -20.96 -22.64 20.76
C GLY A 406 -21.44 -24.01 21.25
N LEU A 407 -20.60 -25.03 21.15
CA LEU A 407 -20.91 -26.38 21.64
C LEU A 407 -20.98 -26.47 23.18
N VAL A 408 -20.10 -25.76 23.89
CA VAL A 408 -20.12 -25.69 25.36
C VAL A 408 -21.37 -24.97 25.87
N SER A 409 -21.77 -23.87 25.22
CA SER A 409 -22.99 -23.13 25.58
C SER A 409 -24.26 -23.94 25.28
N LEU A 410 -24.33 -24.65 24.15
CA LEU A 410 -25.42 -25.60 23.86
C LEU A 410 -25.48 -26.75 24.88
N GLY A 411 -24.31 -27.32 25.23
CA GLY A 411 -24.18 -28.35 26.25
C GLY A 411 -24.66 -27.88 27.62
N GLY A 412 -24.34 -26.64 28.01
CA GLY A 412 -24.80 -26.02 29.24
C GLY A 412 -26.32 -25.82 29.30
N VAL A 413 -26.94 -25.41 28.19
CA VAL A 413 -28.41 -25.26 28.09
C VAL A 413 -29.11 -26.62 28.19
N ILE A 414 -28.59 -27.65 27.51
CA ILE A 414 -29.15 -29.01 27.55
C ILE A 414 -29.00 -29.62 28.96
N ALA A 415 -27.84 -29.44 29.61
CA ALA A 415 -27.61 -29.93 30.97
C ALA A 415 -28.49 -29.22 32.01
N ARG A 416 -28.75 -27.91 31.85
CA ARG A 416 -29.67 -27.14 32.71
C ARG A 416 -31.12 -27.59 32.52
N ARG A 417 -31.53 -27.92 31.29
CA ARG A 417 -32.89 -28.42 31.00
C ARG A 417 -33.16 -29.80 31.61
N ARG A 418 -32.14 -30.66 31.72
CA ARG A 418 -32.22 -31.97 32.39
C ARG A 418 -32.22 -31.92 33.92
N ARG A 419 -31.81 -30.81 34.54
CA ARG A 419 -31.84 -30.65 36.00
C ARG A 419 -33.16 -30.10 36.55
N ASN A 420 -33.99 -29.51 35.69
CA ASN A 420 -35.21 -28.79 36.07
C ASN A 420 -36.51 -29.47 35.62
N GLY A 421 -36.43 -30.69 35.07
CA GLY A 421 -37.57 -31.56 34.78
C GLY A 421 -37.28 -32.92 35.38
#